data_AF-X0XGL5-F1
#
_entry.id   AF-X0XGL5-F1
#
_cell.length_a   1.000
_cell.length_b   1.000
_cell.length_c   1.000
_cell.angle_alpha   90.00
_cell.angle_beta   90.00
_cell.angle_gamma   90.00
#
_symmetry.space_group_name_H-M   'P 1'
#
loop_
_entity.id
_entity.type
_entity.pdbx_description
1 polymer ?
#
loop_
_entity_poly.entity_id
_entity_poly.type
_entity_poly.pdbx_seq_one_letter_code
_entity_poly.pdbx_strand_id
1 'polypeptide(L)'
;MVILTISQPVQYKDTKLENPPAIILSFPDKKVFSSEEDVVIVNKGPIKRIKNEYYQTEGEGQRQLELVIVELVQDLPYKISHSGSSIIIRIENPKQSELLSIEEKTKIGGDSQAKARDPLADSGYLIGPGDILNIEVWNHPDISRDVPVDYRGEIKLPPVRRMSVMAFTTYQLEEELTKFLSRYLIDPIVFVTVKEFNSQRIIALGEIATGMYTLKRKTSLVEFLGQIGGPTDNANISKIKLIKK
;
A
#
# COMPACT_ATOMS: atom_id res chain seq x y z
N MET A 1 -14.08 -7.64 -2.62
CA MET A 1 -14.70 -8.53 -3.62
C MET A 1 -14.44 -7.89 -4.97
N VAL A 2 -13.79 -8.61 -5.88
CA VAL A 2 -13.67 -8.20 -7.30
C VAL A 2 -14.70 -9.00 -8.07
N ILE A 3 -15.51 -8.34 -8.88
CA ILE A 3 -16.39 -8.99 -9.85
C ILE A 3 -15.85 -8.64 -11.22
N LEU A 4 -15.48 -9.67 -11.98
CA LEU A 4 -15.11 -9.56 -13.38
C LEU A 4 -16.30 -10.08 -14.18
N THR A 5 -16.98 -9.19 -14.90
CA THR A 5 -18.07 -9.57 -15.79
C THR A 5 -17.52 -9.73 -17.20
N ILE A 6 -17.68 -10.93 -17.76
CA ILE A 6 -17.28 -11.31 -19.11
C ILE A 6 -18.52 -11.42 -19.99
N SER A 7 -18.35 -11.16 -21.29
CA SER A 7 -19.46 -11.17 -22.26
C SER A 7 -19.98 -12.57 -22.58
N GLN A 8 -19.14 -13.59 -22.41
CA GLN A 8 -19.45 -15.02 -22.60
C GLN A 8 -18.71 -15.85 -21.54
N PRO A 9 -19.12 -17.09 -21.23
CA PRO A 9 -18.34 -17.99 -20.39
C PRO A 9 -17.00 -18.32 -21.05
N VAL A 10 -15.88 -18.14 -20.34
CA VAL A 10 -14.52 -18.38 -20.86
C VAL A 10 -13.73 -19.24 -19.88
N GLN A 11 -12.78 -20.02 -20.41
CA GLN A 11 -11.83 -20.75 -19.58
C GLN A 11 -10.75 -19.79 -19.08
N TYR A 12 -10.29 -20.00 -17.84
CA TYR A 12 -9.20 -19.23 -17.27
C TYR A 12 -8.32 -20.12 -16.38
N LYS A 13 -7.08 -19.68 -16.15
CA LYS A 13 -6.15 -20.27 -15.20
C LYS A 13 -5.80 -19.24 -14.14
N ASP A 14 -6.01 -19.55 -12.87
CA ASP A 14 -5.55 -18.70 -11.79
C ASP A 14 -4.14 -19.08 -11.32
N THR A 15 -3.38 -18.08 -10.91
CA THR A 15 -2.04 -18.27 -10.34
C THR A 15 -1.84 -17.23 -9.25
N LYS A 16 -1.47 -17.71 -8.06
CA LYS A 16 -1.13 -16.85 -6.93
C LYS A 16 0.36 -16.53 -6.98
N LEU A 17 0.69 -15.26 -6.84
CA LEU A 17 2.04 -14.78 -6.60
C LEU A 17 2.14 -14.34 -5.14
N GLU A 18 3.19 -14.75 -4.43
CA GLU A 18 3.36 -14.42 -3.01
C GLU A 18 4.17 -13.14 -2.79
N ASN A 19 5.01 -12.76 -3.76
CA ASN A 19 5.89 -11.59 -3.64
C ASN A 19 6.16 -10.92 -5.01
N PRO A 20 5.49 -9.78 -5.32
CA PRO A 20 4.44 -9.14 -4.54
C PRO A 20 3.14 -9.98 -4.55
N PRO A 21 2.32 -9.90 -3.48
CA PRO A 21 1.10 -10.68 -3.38
C PRO A 21 0.11 -10.27 -4.49
N ALA A 22 -0.15 -11.18 -5.42
CA ALA A 22 -1.02 -10.93 -6.55
C ALA A 22 -1.78 -12.19 -6.99
N ILE A 23 -2.95 -11.98 -7.56
CA ILE A 23 -3.76 -13.03 -8.19
C ILE A 23 -3.75 -12.74 -9.69
N ILE A 24 -3.25 -13.69 -10.47
CA ILE A 24 -3.19 -13.60 -11.93
C ILE A 24 -4.28 -14.52 -12.48
N LEU A 25 -5.15 -13.98 -13.33
CA LEU A 25 -6.05 -14.76 -14.17
C LEU A 25 -5.56 -14.69 -15.60
N SER A 26 -5.19 -15.84 -16.15
CA SER A 26 -4.81 -16.00 -17.56
C SER A 26 -5.98 -16.52 -18.37
N PHE A 27 -6.25 -15.88 -19.50
CA PHE A 27 -7.30 -16.22 -20.44
C PHE A 27 -6.67 -16.79 -21.71
N PRO A 28 -6.51 -18.13 -21.81
CA PRO A 28 -5.90 -18.76 -22.98
C PRO A 28 -6.75 -18.62 -24.26
N ASP A 29 -8.06 -18.33 -24.09
CA ASP A 29 -8.98 -18.15 -25.20
C ASP A 29 -8.81 -16.79 -25.87
N LYS A 30 -8.50 -16.78 -27.17
CA LYS A 30 -8.29 -15.59 -28.02
C LYS A 30 -9.57 -14.79 -28.33
N LYS A 31 -10.55 -14.75 -27.44
CA LYS A 31 -11.84 -14.07 -27.64
C LYS A 31 -12.34 -13.33 -26.40
N VAL A 32 -11.44 -13.03 -25.46
CA VAL A 32 -11.77 -12.21 -24.29
C VAL A 32 -11.44 -10.77 -24.60
N PHE A 33 -12.39 -9.87 -24.30
CA PHE A 33 -12.23 -8.42 -24.49
C PHE A 33 -12.63 -7.74 -23.19
N SER A 34 -11.93 -6.66 -22.83
CA SER A 34 -12.27 -5.84 -21.68
C SER A 34 -12.91 -4.53 -22.15
N SER A 35 -13.95 -4.08 -21.45
CA SER A 35 -14.54 -2.75 -21.61
C SER A 35 -13.93 -1.70 -20.67
N GLU A 36 -13.11 -2.14 -19.71
CA GLU A 36 -12.50 -1.32 -18.67
C GLU A 36 -11.04 -0.94 -19.02
N GLU A 37 -10.56 0.14 -18.42
CA GLU A 37 -9.20 0.67 -18.62
C GLU A 37 -8.10 -0.37 -18.34
N ASP A 38 -6.91 -0.12 -18.88
CA ASP A 38 -5.75 -1.01 -18.74
C ASP A 38 -5.32 -1.18 -17.28
N VAL A 39 -5.61 -0.20 -16.42
CA VAL A 39 -5.31 -0.24 -14.98
C VAL A 39 -6.41 0.46 -14.17
N VAL A 40 -6.93 -0.22 -13.17
CA VAL A 40 -7.86 0.34 -12.18
C VAL A 40 -7.18 0.36 -10.80
N ILE A 41 -6.96 1.57 -10.27
CA ILE A 41 -6.43 1.77 -8.92
C ILE A 41 -7.61 1.82 -7.94
N VAL A 42 -7.71 0.82 -7.08
CA VAL A 42 -8.85 0.70 -6.16
C VAL A 42 -8.53 1.35 -4.80
N ASN A 43 -7.30 1.17 -4.29
CA ASN A 43 -6.79 1.71 -3.01
C ASN A 43 -7.81 1.67 -1.85
N LYS A 44 -8.70 0.67 -1.85
CA LYS A 44 -9.76 0.50 -0.84
C LYS A 44 -9.85 -0.99 -0.47
N GLY A 45 -9.56 -1.29 0.79
CA GLY A 45 -9.59 -2.65 1.31
C GLY A 45 -8.36 -3.47 0.89
N PRO A 46 -8.50 -4.78 0.64
CA PRO A 46 -7.36 -5.68 0.42
C PRO A 46 -6.72 -5.61 -0.97
N ILE A 47 -7.34 -4.86 -1.91
CA ILE A 47 -6.90 -4.77 -3.31
C ILE A 47 -6.19 -3.46 -3.52
N LYS A 48 -4.94 -3.54 -3.97
CA LYS A 48 -4.11 -2.38 -4.34
C LYS A 48 -4.47 -1.90 -5.75
N ARG A 49 -4.41 -2.81 -6.72
CA ARG A 49 -4.53 -2.49 -8.16
C ARG A 49 -5.11 -3.66 -8.93
N ILE A 50 -5.86 -3.37 -10.00
CA ILE A 50 -6.26 -4.35 -11.01
C ILE A 50 -5.65 -3.89 -12.33
N LYS A 51 -4.91 -4.77 -13.00
CA LYS A 51 -4.27 -4.50 -14.30
C LYS A 51 -4.77 -5.50 -15.33
N ASN A 52 -5.06 -5.00 -16.51
CA ASN A 52 -5.45 -5.77 -17.68
C ASN A 52 -4.26 -5.77 -18.66
N GLU A 53 -3.81 -6.95 -19.07
CA GLU A 53 -2.81 -7.09 -20.14
C GLU A 53 -3.47 -7.68 -21.38
N TYR A 54 -3.07 -7.19 -22.55
CA TYR A 54 -3.70 -7.55 -23.81
C TYR A 54 -2.68 -8.04 -24.83
N TYR A 55 -3.10 -9.00 -25.64
CA TYR A 55 -2.40 -9.41 -26.84
C TYR A 55 -2.83 -8.54 -28.05
N GLN A 56 -1.86 -8.12 -28.87
CA GLN A 56 -2.12 -7.45 -30.14
C GLN A 56 -2.38 -8.50 -31.23
N THR A 57 -3.64 -8.60 -31.68
CA THR A 57 -3.99 -9.44 -32.83
C THR A 57 -3.61 -8.73 -34.13
N GLU A 58 -2.88 -9.41 -35.01
CA GLU A 58 -2.65 -8.95 -36.38
C GLU A 58 -3.98 -8.99 -37.16
N GLY A 59 -4.60 -7.82 -37.29
CA GLY A 59 -5.88 -7.64 -37.99
C GLY A 59 -6.96 -7.05 -37.10
N GLU A 60 -7.53 -5.93 -37.54
CA GLU A 60 -8.69 -5.24 -36.96
C GLU A 60 -8.59 -4.75 -35.51
N GLY A 61 -7.44 -4.26 -35.04
CA GLY A 61 -7.37 -3.27 -33.94
C GLY A 61 -8.00 -3.63 -32.57
N GLN A 62 -8.57 -4.81 -32.40
CA GLN A 62 -9.22 -5.26 -31.17
C GLN A 62 -8.15 -5.94 -30.30
N ARG A 63 -7.89 -5.32 -29.15
CA ARG A 63 -6.99 -5.84 -28.12
C ARG A 63 -7.68 -6.96 -27.37
N GLN A 64 -7.06 -8.14 -27.32
CA GLN A 64 -7.61 -9.30 -26.63
C GLN A 64 -7.02 -9.41 -25.24
N LEU A 65 -7.87 -9.53 -24.22
CA LEU A 65 -7.43 -9.64 -22.83
C LEU A 65 -6.72 -10.98 -22.62
N GLU A 66 -5.45 -10.92 -22.23
CA GLU A 66 -4.59 -12.07 -21.98
C GLU A 66 -4.49 -12.36 -20.48
N LEU A 67 -4.26 -11.31 -19.67
CA LEU A 67 -4.14 -11.41 -18.22
C LEU A 67 -4.99 -10.36 -17.51
N VAL A 68 -5.56 -10.76 -16.38
CA VAL A 68 -6.02 -9.84 -15.34
C VAL A 68 -5.19 -10.09 -14.09
N ILE A 69 -4.50 -9.05 -13.63
CA ILE A 69 -3.63 -9.11 -12.46
C ILE A 69 -4.27 -8.28 -11.35
N VAL A 70 -4.61 -8.93 -10.25
CA VAL A 70 -5.14 -8.29 -9.05
C VAL A 70 -4.04 -8.26 -8.00
N GLU A 71 -3.43 -7.09 -7.82
CA GLU A 71 -2.43 -6.87 -6.78
C GLU A 71 -3.09 -6.63 -5.43
N LEU A 72 -2.61 -7.34 -4.42
CA LEU A 72 -3.10 -7.26 -3.05
C LEU A 72 -2.16 -6.41 -2.20
N VAL A 73 -2.69 -5.84 -1.12
CA VAL A 73 -1.89 -5.06 -0.15
C VAL A 73 -0.99 -5.99 0.69
N GLN A 74 -1.44 -7.22 0.93
CA GLN A 74 -0.71 -8.25 1.67
C GLN A 74 -1.16 -9.62 1.15
N ASP A 75 -0.40 -10.67 1.45
CA ASP A 75 -0.82 -12.03 1.09
C ASP A 75 -2.08 -12.41 1.87
N LEU A 76 -3.19 -12.60 1.15
CA LEU A 76 -4.50 -12.93 1.70
C LEU A 76 -5.08 -14.16 1.01
N PRO A 77 -5.79 -15.02 1.75
CA PRO A 77 -6.54 -16.10 1.16
C PRO A 77 -7.62 -15.54 0.23
N TYR A 78 -7.86 -16.23 -0.89
CA TYR A 78 -8.91 -15.87 -1.83
C TYR A 78 -9.69 -17.11 -2.26
N LYS A 79 -10.94 -16.90 -2.67
CA LYS A 79 -11.78 -17.89 -3.33
C LYS A 79 -12.27 -17.33 -4.65
N ILE A 80 -12.19 -18.12 -5.70
CA ILE A 80 -12.76 -17.78 -7.01
C ILE A 80 -14.04 -18.59 -7.18
N SER A 81 -15.13 -17.92 -7.54
CA SER A 81 -16.38 -18.57 -7.96
C SER A 81 -16.82 -18.05 -9.31
N HIS A 82 -17.63 -18.84 -10.01
CA HIS A 82 -18.21 -18.45 -11.29
C HIS A 82 -19.74 -18.43 -11.19
N SER A 83 -20.36 -17.44 -11.84
CA SER A 83 -21.82 -17.37 -12.00
C SER A 83 -22.12 -16.90 -13.42
N GLY A 84 -22.51 -17.84 -14.28
CA GLY A 84 -22.73 -17.57 -15.71
C GLY A 84 -21.49 -17.00 -16.38
N SER A 85 -21.58 -15.75 -16.83
CA SER A 85 -20.49 -14.99 -17.46
C SER A 85 -19.81 -14.02 -16.48
N SER A 86 -19.70 -14.37 -15.20
CA SER A 86 -18.96 -13.57 -14.22
C SER A 86 -18.01 -14.42 -13.41
N ILE A 87 -16.78 -13.95 -13.26
CA ILE A 87 -15.74 -14.50 -12.38
C ILE A 87 -15.69 -13.61 -11.14
N ILE A 88 -15.92 -14.21 -9.98
CA ILE A 88 -15.98 -13.49 -8.70
C ILE A 88 -14.75 -13.90 -7.90
N ILE A 89 -13.88 -12.94 -7.60
CA ILE A 89 -12.73 -13.13 -6.71
C ILE A 89 -13.09 -12.57 -5.34
N ARG A 90 -13.31 -13.47 -4.38
CA ARG A 90 -13.55 -13.14 -2.98
C ARG A 90 -12.24 -13.24 -2.21
N ILE A 91 -11.65 -12.08 -1.93
CA ILE A 91 -10.49 -11.98 -1.04
C ILE A 91 -10.99 -12.01 0.40
N GLU A 92 -10.54 -13.01 1.16
CA GLU A 92 -10.88 -13.19 2.56
C GLU A 92 -9.92 -12.36 3.42
N ASN A 93 -10.46 -11.34 4.09
CA ASN A 93 -9.70 -10.54 5.05
C ASN A 93 -9.90 -11.12 6.46
N PRO A 94 -8.90 -11.77 7.08
CA PRO A 94 -9.07 -12.45 8.36
C PRO A 94 -9.42 -11.48 9.51
N LYS A 95 -9.01 -10.20 9.41
CA LYS A 95 -9.42 -9.17 10.39
C LYS A 95 -10.89 -8.81 10.30
N GLN A 96 -11.54 -9.04 9.16
CA GLN A 96 -12.95 -8.71 8.95
C GLN A 96 -13.88 -9.84 9.41
N SER A 97 -13.44 -11.10 9.37
CA SER A 97 -14.18 -12.23 9.97
C SER A 97 -14.23 -12.15 11.49
N GLU A 98 -13.17 -11.67 12.16
CA GLU A 98 -13.22 -11.39 13.61
C GLU A 98 -14.14 -10.21 13.92
N LEU A 99 -14.14 -9.14 13.11
CA LEU A 99 -15.08 -8.02 13.27
C LEU A 99 -16.54 -8.43 13.04
N LEU A 100 -16.83 -9.28 12.04
CA LEU A 100 -18.18 -9.80 11.77
C LEU A 100 -18.68 -10.71 12.91
N SER A 101 -17.77 -11.44 13.56
CA SER A 101 -18.07 -12.26 14.75
C SER A 101 -18.40 -11.41 15.98
N ILE A 102 -17.82 -10.20 16.07
CA ILE A 102 -18.05 -9.24 17.15
C ILE A 102 -19.34 -8.45 16.89
N GLU A 103 -19.64 -8.09 15.64
CA GLU A 103 -20.86 -7.35 15.27
C GLU A 103 -22.14 -8.17 15.47
N GLU A 104 -22.11 -9.50 15.29
CA GLU A 104 -23.27 -10.35 15.61
C GLU A 104 -23.55 -10.45 17.12
N LYS A 105 -22.52 -10.31 17.97
CA LYS A 105 -22.68 -10.29 19.43
C LYS A 105 -23.09 -8.93 20.01
N THR A 106 -23.09 -7.86 19.20
CA THR A 106 -23.32 -6.50 19.69
C THR A 106 -24.66 -5.91 19.23
N LYS A 107 -25.53 -6.67 18.55
CA LYS A 107 -26.89 -6.23 18.23
C LYS A 107 -27.89 -6.41 19.39
N ILE A 108 -27.63 -5.72 20.50
CA ILE A 108 -28.69 -5.25 21.41
C ILE A 108 -28.32 -3.82 21.83
N GLY A 109 -29.14 -2.84 21.46
CA GLY A 109 -29.09 -1.47 21.99
C GLY A 109 -28.64 -0.44 20.96
N GLY A 110 -29.57 0.40 20.53
CA GLY A 110 -29.38 1.39 19.48
C GLY A 110 -28.83 2.74 19.93
N ASP A 111 -28.97 3.66 18.98
CA ASP A 111 -28.73 5.10 18.97
C ASP A 111 -27.32 5.63 18.74
N SER A 112 -27.09 5.94 17.45
CA SER A 112 -26.83 7.29 16.96
C SER A 112 -25.87 8.15 17.78
N GLN A 113 -24.62 8.21 17.32
CA GLN A 113 -23.92 9.48 17.14
C GLN A 113 -22.86 9.33 16.06
N ALA A 114 -23.09 10.01 14.94
CA ALA A 114 -22.10 10.30 13.91
C ALA A 114 -20.96 11.12 14.54
N LYS A 115 -19.94 10.42 15.06
CA LYS A 115 -18.67 11.04 15.40
C LYS A 115 -17.81 11.00 14.14
N ALA A 116 -17.44 12.18 13.67
CA ALA A 116 -16.58 12.44 12.53
C ALA A 116 -15.50 11.36 12.40
N ARG A 117 -15.43 10.72 11.22
CA ARG A 117 -14.28 9.89 10.85
C ARG A 117 -13.05 10.78 10.93
N ASP A 118 -12.25 10.54 11.97
CA ASP A 118 -10.95 11.13 12.15
C ASP A 118 -10.10 10.84 10.89
N PRO A 119 -9.54 11.85 10.20
CA PRO A 119 -8.67 11.67 9.03
C PRO A 119 -7.38 10.89 9.32
N LEU A 120 -7.17 10.40 10.56
CA LEU A 120 -6.01 9.65 11.01
C LEU A 120 -5.86 8.23 10.43
N ALA A 121 -6.76 7.80 9.54
CA ALA A 121 -6.73 6.45 8.96
C ALA A 121 -5.88 6.31 7.67
N ASP A 122 -5.02 7.29 7.37
CA ASP A 122 -3.93 7.14 6.39
C ASP A 122 -2.57 7.32 7.10
N SER A 123 -2.33 6.47 8.10
CA SER A 123 -1.20 6.51 9.04
C SER A 123 0.12 5.98 8.42
N GLY A 124 0.42 6.42 7.20
CA GLY A 124 1.71 6.20 6.56
C GLY A 124 2.84 6.89 7.32
N TYR A 125 4.04 6.31 7.25
CA TYR A 125 5.26 7.00 7.69
C TYR A 125 5.46 8.27 6.86
N LEU A 126 5.71 9.38 7.56
CA LEU A 126 6.03 10.65 6.93
C LEU A 126 7.54 10.77 6.78
N ILE A 127 7.97 10.96 5.53
CA ILE A 127 9.37 11.16 5.18
C ILE A 127 9.86 12.47 5.79
N GLY A 128 11.07 12.45 6.33
CA GLY A 128 11.71 13.62 6.92
C GLY A 128 13.22 13.66 6.68
N PRO A 129 13.86 14.76 7.13
CA PRO A 129 15.30 14.96 6.98
C PRO A 129 16.14 13.82 7.57
N GLY A 130 17.15 13.37 6.83
CA GLY A 130 18.06 12.30 7.23
C GLY A 130 17.62 10.88 6.83
N ASP A 131 16.38 10.68 6.39
CA ASP A 131 15.94 9.39 5.86
C ASP A 131 16.70 9.02 4.58
N ILE A 132 16.86 7.71 4.34
CA ILE A 132 17.36 7.21 3.06
C ILE A 132 16.21 6.54 2.34
N LEU A 133 15.86 7.07 1.18
CA LEU A 133 14.83 6.52 0.31
C LEU A 133 15.49 5.65 -0.75
N ASN A 134 14.94 4.48 -1.00
CA ASN A 134 15.24 3.70 -2.19
C ASN A 134 14.19 4.03 -3.24
N ILE A 135 14.63 4.61 -4.37
CA ILE A 135 13.77 4.96 -5.49
C ILE A 135 14.13 4.01 -6.63
N GLU A 136 13.14 3.23 -7.08
CA GLU A 136 13.27 2.29 -8.17
C GLU A 136 12.32 2.69 -9.30
N VAL A 137 12.89 2.94 -10.48
CA VAL A 137 12.15 3.20 -11.71
C VAL A 137 12.24 1.96 -12.58
N TRP A 138 11.10 1.37 -12.89
CA TRP A 138 11.02 0.15 -13.69
C TRP A 138 11.69 0.36 -15.05
N ASN A 139 12.53 -0.61 -15.46
CA ASN A 139 13.29 -0.57 -16.72
C ASN A 139 14.26 0.63 -16.87
N HIS A 140 14.55 1.36 -15.78
CA HIS A 140 15.47 2.51 -15.76
C HIS A 140 16.46 2.43 -14.58
N PRO A 141 17.39 1.44 -14.58
CA PRO A 141 18.37 1.27 -13.51
C PRO A 141 19.38 2.42 -13.41
N ASP A 142 19.52 3.21 -14.47
CA ASP A 142 20.33 4.43 -14.52
C ASP A 142 19.78 5.54 -13.61
N ILE A 143 18.48 5.53 -13.35
CA ILE A 143 17.81 6.47 -12.43
C ILE A 143 17.70 5.84 -11.04
N SER A 144 17.33 4.56 -10.97
CA SER A 144 17.11 3.81 -9.72
C SER A 144 18.30 3.85 -8.78
N ARG A 145 18.12 4.40 -7.58
CA ARG A 145 19.19 4.54 -6.57
C ARG A 145 18.65 4.87 -5.19
N ASP A 146 19.52 4.70 -4.21
CA ASP A 146 19.30 5.22 -2.87
C ASP A 146 19.56 6.73 -2.85
N VAL A 147 18.61 7.50 -2.34
CA VAL A 147 18.66 8.95 -2.24
C VAL A 147 18.44 9.39 -0.79
N PRO A 148 19.43 10.04 -0.18
CA PRO A 148 19.25 10.63 1.14
C PRO A 148 18.39 11.89 1.08
N VAL A 149 17.51 12.06 2.06
CA VAL A 149 16.75 13.29 2.29
C VAL A 149 17.62 14.30 3.02
N ASP A 150 17.82 15.47 2.42
CA ASP A 150 18.68 16.49 2.99
C ASP A 150 18.06 17.21 4.21
N TYR A 151 18.82 18.10 4.84
CA TYR A 151 18.39 18.86 6.02
C TYR A 151 17.22 19.82 5.74
N ARG A 152 16.94 20.15 4.47
CA ARG A 152 15.79 20.96 4.05
C ARG A 152 14.57 20.10 3.74
N GLY A 153 14.69 18.78 3.78
CA GLY A 153 13.62 17.86 3.40
C GLY A 153 13.51 17.67 1.89
N GLU A 154 14.60 17.89 1.14
CA GLU A 154 14.65 17.72 -0.31
C GLU A 154 15.45 16.46 -0.71
N ILE A 155 15.10 15.88 -1.85
CA ILE A 155 15.86 14.81 -2.52
C ILE A 155 16.44 15.29 -3.84
N LYS A 156 17.52 14.63 -4.30
CA LYS A 156 18.16 14.87 -5.59
C LYS A 156 18.29 13.56 -6.37
N LEU A 157 17.67 13.47 -7.53
CA LEU A 157 17.58 12.26 -8.33
C LEU A 157 17.62 12.59 -9.82
N PRO A 158 18.71 12.41 -10.58
CA PRO A 158 18.73 12.73 -12.01
C PRO A 158 17.58 12.05 -12.79
N PRO A 159 16.88 12.74 -13.72
CA PRO A 159 17.00 14.16 -14.10
C PRO A 159 16.32 15.16 -13.14
N VAL A 160 15.56 14.68 -12.15
CA VAL A 160 14.97 15.46 -11.04
C VAL A 160 16.06 16.14 -10.19
N ARG A 161 16.29 17.43 -10.43
CA ARG A 161 17.38 18.16 -9.75
C ARG A 161 17.16 18.25 -8.23
N ARG A 162 16.01 18.77 -7.81
CA ARG A 162 15.59 18.92 -6.41
C ARG A 162 14.08 18.78 -6.33
N MET A 163 13.60 18.01 -5.36
CA MET A 163 12.18 17.84 -5.07
C MET A 163 11.98 17.84 -3.55
N SER A 164 11.02 18.60 -3.06
CA SER A 164 10.62 18.57 -1.64
C SER A 164 9.84 17.31 -1.35
N VAL A 165 10.23 16.58 -0.30
CA VAL A 165 9.59 15.32 0.12
C VAL A 165 9.14 15.34 1.58
N MET A 166 9.33 16.47 2.25
CA MET A 166 8.99 16.62 3.65
C MET A 166 7.49 16.41 3.87
N ALA A 167 7.16 15.60 4.87
CA ALA A 167 5.78 15.27 5.23
C ALA A 167 4.99 14.55 4.13
N PHE A 168 5.67 14.01 3.11
CA PHE A 168 5.06 13.08 2.18
C PHE A 168 5.08 11.67 2.72
N THR A 169 4.07 10.90 2.38
CA THR A 169 4.14 9.44 2.44
C THR A 169 4.93 8.91 1.26
N THR A 170 5.44 7.67 1.33
CA THR A 170 6.10 7.03 0.19
C THR A 170 5.19 7.00 -1.04
N TYR A 171 3.90 6.73 -0.84
CA TYR A 171 2.89 6.72 -1.91
C TYR A 171 2.71 8.09 -2.57
N GLN A 172 2.60 9.15 -1.78
CA GLN A 172 2.52 10.52 -2.32
C GLN A 172 3.76 10.88 -3.12
N LEU A 173 4.93 10.44 -2.65
CA LEU A 173 6.18 10.64 -3.36
C LEU A 173 6.27 9.81 -4.65
N GLU A 174 5.75 8.57 -4.67
CA GLU A 174 5.63 7.75 -5.89
C GLU A 174 4.79 8.45 -6.96
N GLU A 175 3.61 8.94 -6.60
CA GLU A 175 2.73 9.66 -7.53
C GLU A 175 3.40 10.93 -8.07
N GLU A 176 4.07 11.69 -7.20
CA GLU A 176 4.71 12.95 -7.59
C GLU A 176 5.95 12.72 -8.47
N LEU A 177 6.76 11.72 -8.15
CA LEU A 177 7.89 11.32 -8.99
C LEU A 177 7.43 10.75 -10.33
N THR A 178 6.36 9.97 -10.35
CA THR A 178 5.75 9.45 -11.59
C THR A 178 5.36 10.61 -12.50
N LYS A 179 4.58 11.58 -11.99
CA LYS A 179 4.16 12.78 -12.74
C LYS A 179 5.35 13.59 -13.25
N PHE A 180 6.41 13.72 -12.45
CA PHE A 180 7.59 14.48 -12.84
C PHE A 180 8.40 13.76 -13.93
N LEU A 181 8.61 12.45 -13.77
CA LEU A 181 9.37 11.63 -14.70
C LEU A 181 8.64 11.40 -16.02
N SER A 182 7.31 11.46 -16.07
CA SER A 182 6.54 11.39 -17.32
C SER A 182 6.89 12.51 -18.32
N ARG A 183 7.60 13.56 -17.90
CA ARG A 183 8.12 14.61 -18.80
C ARG A 183 9.35 14.17 -19.59
N TYR A 184 10.02 13.11 -19.16
CA TYR A 184 11.29 12.62 -19.70
C TYR A 184 11.20 11.15 -20.16
N LEU A 185 10.30 10.37 -19.55
CA LEU A 185 10.08 8.96 -19.78
C LEU A 185 8.63 8.72 -20.21
N ILE A 186 8.39 7.70 -21.03
CA ILE A 186 7.06 7.26 -21.44
C ILE A 186 6.55 6.27 -20.39
N ASP A 187 5.41 6.58 -19.76
CA ASP A 187 4.74 5.75 -18.74
C ASP A 187 5.68 5.17 -17.66
N PRO A 188 6.45 6.01 -16.93
CA PRO A 188 7.37 5.53 -15.91
C PRO A 188 6.61 4.91 -14.74
N ILE A 189 7.04 3.74 -14.29
CA ILE A 189 6.56 3.11 -13.06
C ILE A 189 7.61 3.32 -11.98
N VAL A 190 7.26 4.06 -10.93
CA VAL A 190 8.16 4.41 -9.83
C VAL A 190 7.71 3.73 -8.55
N PHE A 191 8.66 3.13 -7.85
CA PHE A 191 8.51 2.59 -6.51
C PHE A 191 9.41 3.36 -5.55
N VAL A 192 8.87 3.73 -4.39
CA VAL A 192 9.61 4.43 -3.35
C VAL A 192 9.45 3.69 -2.04
N THR A 193 10.58 3.33 -1.44
CA THR A 193 10.61 2.72 -0.10
C THR A 193 11.58 3.47 0.80
N VAL A 194 11.33 3.44 2.11
CA VAL A 194 12.28 3.98 3.08
C VAL A 194 13.26 2.88 3.44
N LYS A 195 14.51 3.02 2.98
CA LYS A 195 15.60 2.10 3.30
C LYS A 195 16.09 2.30 4.74
N GLU A 196 16.26 3.56 5.14
CA GLU A 196 16.64 3.90 6.51
C GLU A 196 15.73 4.98 7.09
N PHE A 197 15.19 4.69 8.27
CA PHE A 197 14.35 5.59 9.06
C PHE A 197 15.26 6.35 10.03
N ASN A 198 15.53 7.62 9.76
CA ASN A 198 16.46 8.43 10.54
C ASN A 198 15.83 9.73 11.05
N SER A 199 14.73 10.16 10.43
CA SER A 199 14.05 11.43 10.70
C SER A 199 13.23 11.44 11.99
N GLN A 200 12.64 10.30 12.34
CA GLN A 200 11.76 10.18 13.50
C GLN A 200 12.39 9.29 14.57
N ARG A 201 12.87 9.92 15.64
CA ARG A 201 13.50 9.24 16.77
C ARG A 201 12.84 9.66 18.09
N ILE A 202 12.64 8.69 18.97
CA ILE A 202 12.23 8.90 20.36
C ILE A 202 13.42 8.57 21.26
N ILE A 203 13.62 9.38 22.29
CA ILE A 203 14.56 9.07 23.36
C ILE A 203 13.74 8.69 24.60
N ALA A 204 13.92 7.47 25.08
CA ALA A 204 13.29 6.92 26.26
C ALA A 204 14.27 6.96 27.43
N LEU A 205 13.86 7.56 28.56
CA LEU A 205 14.65 7.73 29.77
C LEU A 205 13.81 7.41 31.01
N GLY A 206 14.45 6.97 32.08
CA GLY A 206 13.82 6.67 33.38
C GLY A 206 13.54 5.18 33.59
N GLU A 207 12.48 4.88 34.34
CA GLU A 207 12.06 3.52 34.75
C GLU A 207 11.37 2.72 33.61
N ILE A 208 11.99 2.73 32.43
CA ILE A 208 11.60 2.02 31.20
C ILE A 208 12.86 1.49 30.53
N ALA A 209 12.74 0.66 29.49
CA ALA A 209 13.89 0.34 28.64
C ALA A 209 14.45 1.63 28.00
N THR A 210 15.59 2.09 28.53
CA THR A 210 16.19 3.36 28.10
C THR A 210 16.96 3.19 26.79
N GLY A 211 16.89 4.23 25.95
CA GLY A 211 17.56 4.20 24.66
C GLY A 211 16.97 5.14 23.62
N MET A 212 17.60 5.14 22.44
CA MET A 212 17.11 5.85 21.27
C MET A 212 16.40 4.86 20.36
N TYR A 213 15.15 5.17 20.01
CA TYR A 213 14.28 4.31 19.23
C TYR A 213 13.84 5.01 17.96
N THR A 214 13.96 4.33 16.83
CA THR A 214 13.52 4.84 15.54
C THR A 214 12.06 4.50 15.30
N LEU A 215 11.25 5.50 14.94
CA LEU A 215 9.86 5.30 14.54
C LEU A 215 9.77 4.97 13.05
N LYS A 216 9.15 3.84 12.74
CA LYS A 216 8.88 3.40 11.36
C LYS A 216 7.48 3.74 10.86
N ARG A 217 6.63 4.23 11.74
CA ARG A 217 5.25 4.64 11.46
C ARG A 217 4.79 5.62 12.53
N LYS A 218 3.60 6.18 12.34
CA LYS A 218 2.93 6.94 13.39
C LYS A 218 2.62 5.98 14.54
N THR A 219 3.26 6.18 15.68
CA THR A 219 3.16 5.31 16.86
C THR A 219 2.60 6.10 18.03
N SER A 220 1.59 5.57 18.70
CA SER A 220 1.05 6.18 19.93
C SER A 220 1.99 5.94 21.12
N LEU A 221 1.88 6.74 22.18
CA LEU A 221 2.69 6.54 23.39
C LEU A 221 2.49 5.14 23.99
N VAL A 222 1.25 4.64 24.00
CA VAL A 222 0.92 3.31 24.53
C VAL A 222 1.55 2.22 23.68
N GLU A 223 1.47 2.33 22.35
CA GLU A 223 2.11 1.38 21.43
C GLU A 223 3.63 1.39 21.57
N PHE A 224 4.23 2.56 21.70
CA PHE A 224 5.67 2.71 21.90
C PHE A 224 6.12 2.06 23.22
N LEU A 225 5.41 2.33 24.32
CA LEU A 225 5.68 1.70 25.60
C LEU A 225 5.54 0.18 25.50
N GLY A 226 4.50 -0.33 24.83
CA GLY A 226 4.34 -1.76 24.58
C GLY A 226 5.49 -2.36 23.75
N GLN A 227 5.99 -1.63 22.75
CA GLN A 227 7.10 -2.08 21.90
C GLN A 227 8.42 -2.23 22.68
N ILE A 228 8.67 -1.36 23.66
CA ILE A 228 9.90 -1.39 24.46
C ILE A 228 9.79 -2.28 25.71
N GLY A 229 8.69 -3.02 25.87
CA GLY A 229 8.46 -3.94 27.00
C GLY A 229 7.72 -3.34 28.20
N GLY A 230 7.25 -2.09 28.08
CA GLY A 230 6.48 -1.40 29.11
C GLY A 230 7.32 -0.72 30.20
N PRO A 231 6.67 -0.05 31.16
CA PRO A 231 7.31 0.44 32.37
C PRO A 231 7.78 -0.69 33.28
N THR A 232 8.87 -0.44 34.01
CA THR A 232 9.34 -1.36 35.07
C THR A 232 8.43 -1.31 36.30
N ASP A 233 8.56 -2.26 37.22
CA ASP A 233 7.74 -2.33 38.45
C ASP A 233 7.90 -1.10 39.37
N ASN A 234 9.06 -0.42 39.30
CA ASN A 234 9.33 0.79 40.08
C ASN A 234 8.78 2.06 39.41
N ALA A 235 8.25 1.96 38.19
CA ALA A 235 7.81 3.11 37.43
C ALA A 235 6.51 3.72 37.99
N ASN A 236 6.51 5.04 38.18
CA ASN A 236 5.29 5.76 38.51
C ASN A 236 4.51 6.10 37.22
N ILE A 237 3.55 5.24 36.87
CA ILE A 237 2.72 5.36 35.65
C ILE A 237 1.90 6.65 35.63
N SER A 238 1.57 7.23 36.79
CA SER A 238 0.87 8.52 36.89
C SER A 238 1.75 9.73 36.58
N LYS A 239 3.06 9.56 36.44
CA LYS A 239 4.05 10.64 36.20
C LYS A 239 4.87 10.46 34.93
N ILE A 240 4.21 10.10 33.83
CA ILE A 240 4.85 10.03 32.51
C ILE A 240 4.89 11.42 31.86
N LYS A 241 6.05 11.83 31.35
CA LYS A 241 6.23 13.10 30.62
C LYS A 241 6.60 12.82 29.16
N LEU A 242 5.81 13.36 28.23
CA LEU A 242 6.14 13.40 26.81
C LEU A 242 6.59 14.82 26.45
N ILE A 243 7.84 14.98 26.04
CA ILE A 243 8.40 16.26 25.61
C ILE A 243 8.53 16.22 24.08
N LYS A 244 7.78 17.09 23.40
CA LYS A 244 7.86 17.28 21.95
C LYS A 244 8.52 18.63 21.67
N LYS A 245 9.48 18.65 20.74
CA LYS A 245 10.12 19.88 20.27
C LYS A 245 9.33 20.50 19.12
#